data_AF-A0A1C6I8J0-F1
#
_entry.id   AF-A0A1C6I8J0-F1
#
_cell.length_a   1.000
_cell.length_b   1.000
_cell.length_c   1.000
_cell.angle_alpha   90.00
_cell.angle_beta   90.00
_cell.angle_gamma   90.00
#
_symmetry.space_group_name_H-M   'P 1'
#
loop_
_entity.id
_entity.type
_entity.pdbx_description
1 polymer ?
#
loop_
_entity_poly.entity_id
_entity_poly.type
_entity_poly.pdbx_seq_one_letter_code
_entity_poly.pdbx_strand_id
1 'polypeptide(L)' 'MSLTLELNVSRLVIQLETLENRLQSGERSAKLKTEAQQIVRKATNALSLQQNWRQEIVSRAQHVIAQCKTVN' A
#
# COMPACT_ATOMS: atom_id res chain seq x y z
N MET A 1 27.68 -9.01 -3.63
CA MET A 1 26.80 -8.48 -2.57
C MET A 1 25.50 -8.05 -3.21
N SER A 2 24.46 -8.88 -3.13
CA SER A 2 23.12 -8.49 -3.58
C SER A 2 22.60 -7.45 -2.60
N LEU A 3 22.41 -6.21 -3.07
CA LEU A 3 21.63 -5.19 -2.37
C LEU A 3 20.17 -5.65 -2.38
N THR A 4 19.86 -6.67 -1.60
CA THR A 4 18.49 -6.97 -1.24
C THR A 4 18.07 -5.79 -0.37
N LEU A 5 17.43 -4.81 -1.01
CA LEU A 5 16.89 -3.64 -0.34
C LEU A 5 15.88 -4.18 0.66
N GLU A 6 16.31 -4.40 1.91
CA GLU A 6 15.43 -4.91 2.95
C GLU A 6 14.24 -3.97 3.01
N LEU A 7 13.09 -4.52 2.65
CA LEU A 7 11.91 -3.73 2.47
C LEU A 7 11.43 -3.31 3.85
N ASN A 8 11.71 -2.06 4.21
CA ASN A 8 11.41 -1.54 5.54
C ASN A 8 9.88 -1.48 5.72
N VAL A 9 9.35 -2.41 6.52
CA VAL A 9 7.92 -2.53 6.86
C VAL A 9 7.36 -1.19 7.32
N SER A 10 8.07 -0.51 8.22
CA SER A 10 7.66 0.78 8.77
C SER A 10 7.49 1.82 7.67
N ARG A 11 8.35 1.81 6.64
CA ARG A 11 8.21 2.73 5.50
C ARG A 11 6.96 2.44 4.67
N LEU A 12 6.63 1.17 4.43
CA LEU A 12 5.39 0.82 3.72
C LEU A 12 4.16 1.20 4.53
N VAL A 13 4.18 0.98 5.85
CA VAL A 13 3.08 1.34 6.75
C VAL A 13 2.86 2.85 6.75
N ILE A 14 3.91 3.66 6.90
CA ILE A 14 3.79 5.14 6.84
C ILE A 14 3.25 5.61 5.49
N GLN A 15 3.70 5.01 4.39
CA GLN A 15 3.18 5.35 3.07
C GLN A 15 1.68 5.03 2.97
N LEU A 16 1.29 3.86 3.45
CA LEU A 16 -0.09 3.41 3.45
C LEU A 16 -0.99 4.30 4.31
N GLU A 17 -0.57 4.64 5.53
CA GLU A 17 -1.27 5.60 6.42
C GLU A 17 -1.46 6.95 5.74
N THR A 18 -0.47 7.43 4.98
CA THR A 18 -0.59 8.67 4.21
C THR A 18 -1.66 8.56 3.12
N LEU A 19 -1.76 7.42 2.44
CA LEU A 19 -2.81 7.19 1.43
C LEU A 19 -4.19 7.09 2.08
N GLU A 20 -4.31 6.42 3.22
CA GLU A 20 -5.55 6.30 3.99
C GLU A 20 -6.03 7.67 4.48
N ASN A 21 -5.12 8.53 4.97
CA ASN A 21 -5.45 9.90 5.37
C ASN A 21 -5.96 10.74 4.19
N ARG A 22 -5.30 10.65 3.03
CA ARG A 22 -5.76 11.32 1.79
C ARG A 22 -7.13 10.81 1.33
N LEU A 23 -7.36 9.51 1.46
CA LEU A 23 -8.65 8.89 1.16
C LEU A 23 -9.76 9.41 2.09
N GLN A 24 -9.46 9.52 3.38
CA GLN A 24 -10.35 10.06 4.41
C GLN A 24 -10.63 11.56 4.20
N SER A 25 -9.64 12.32 3.71
CA SER A 25 -9.83 13.72 3.31
C SER A 25 -10.59 13.89 1.99
N GLY A 26 -11.05 12.80 1.37
CA GLY A 26 -11.90 12.82 0.17
C GLY A 26 -11.15 12.69 -1.16
N GLU A 27 -9.84 12.51 -1.19
CA GLU A 27 -9.11 12.33 -2.46
C GLU A 27 -9.43 10.97 -3.08
N ARG A 28 -10.14 10.94 -4.22
CA ARG A 28 -10.50 9.69 -4.95
C ARG A 28 -9.87 9.72 -6.34
N SER A 29 -8.57 10.01 -6.39
CA SER A 29 -7.84 10.26 -7.62
C SER A 29 -7.24 8.98 -8.23
N ALA A 30 -7.03 8.98 -9.55
CA ALA A 30 -6.27 7.93 -10.24
C ALA A 30 -4.83 7.82 -9.70
N LYS A 31 -4.27 8.94 -9.23
CA LYS A 31 -2.97 8.99 -8.58
C LYS A 31 -2.98 8.21 -7.26
N LEU A 32 -3.94 8.47 -6.36
CA LEU A 32 -4.08 7.75 -5.10
C LEU A 32 -4.24 6.23 -5.31
N LYS A 33 -5.06 5.84 -6.28
CA LYS A 33 -5.23 4.45 -6.69
C LYS A 33 -3.91 3.82 -7.16
N THR A 34 -3.15 4.54 -7.99
CA THR A 34 -1.87 4.05 -8.53
C THR A 34 -0.82 3.88 -7.44
N GLU A 35 -0.75 4.84 -6.50
CA GLU A 35 0.13 4.75 -5.33
C GLU A 35 -0.22 3.52 -4.46
N ALA A 36 -1.51 3.27 -4.20
CA ALA A 36 -1.95 2.10 -3.45
C ALA A 36 -1.63 0.78 -4.19
N GLN A 37 -1.77 0.74 -5.52
CA GLN A 37 -1.37 -0.41 -6.34
C GLN A 37 0.14 -0.69 -6.26
N GLN A 38 0.97 0.35 -6.16
CA GLN A 38 2.41 0.18 -5.97
C GLN A 38 2.73 -0.43 -4.60
N ILE A 39 2.02 -0.04 -3.54
CA ILE A 39 2.18 -0.65 -2.20
C ILE A 39 1.82 -2.14 -2.24
N VAL A 40 0.72 -2.52 -2.88
CA VAL A 40 0.36 -3.95 -3.06
C VAL A 40 1.49 -4.71 -3.74
N ARG A 41 2.02 -4.20 -4.86
CA ARG A 41 3.12 -4.87 -5.58
C ARG A 41 4.37 -5.04 -4.72
N LYS A 42 4.75 -4.00 -3.99
CA LYS A 42 5.92 -4.04 -3.09
C LYS A 42 5.72 -5.04 -1.96
N ALA A 43 4.57 -5.03 -1.30
CA ALA A 43 4.27 -5.93 -0.20
C ALA A 43 4.19 -7.40 -0.65
N THR A 44 3.55 -7.68 -1.79
CA THR A 44 3.48 -9.04 -2.36
C THR A 44 4.87 -9.60 -2.67
N ASN A 45 5.77 -8.77 -3.20
CA ASN A 45 7.13 -9.18 -3.59
C ASN A 45 8.13 -9.21 -2.42
N ALA A 46 7.75 -8.70 -1.25
CA ALA A 46 8.60 -8.70 -0.06
C ALA A 46 8.54 -10.05 0.67
N LEU A 47 9.23 -11.06 0.12
CA LEU A 47 9.26 -12.41 0.71
C LEU A 47 9.96 -12.49 2.07
N SER A 48 10.80 -11.51 2.40
CA SER A 48 11.45 -11.40 3.71
C SER A 48 10.53 -10.82 4.79
N LEU A 49 9.38 -10.26 4.44
CA LEU A 49 8.40 -9.78 5.41
C LEU A 49 7.67 -10.94 6.07
N GLN A 50 7.37 -10.81 7.35
CA GLN A 50 6.46 -11.74 8.02
C GLN A 50 5.10 -11.76 7.31
N GLN A 51 4.52 -12.95 7.17
CA GLN A 51 3.32 -13.18 6.37
C GLN A 51 2.11 -12.35 6.85
N ASN A 52 1.94 -12.20 8.17
CA ASN A 52 0.90 -11.38 8.78
C ASN A 52 0.98 -9.92 8.32
N TRP A 53 2.15 -9.31 8.42
CA TRP A 53 2.37 -7.92 8.00
C TRP A 53 2.14 -7.73 6.50
N ARG A 54 2.59 -8.67 5.68
CA ARG A 54 2.33 -8.64 4.23
C ARG A 54 0.83 -8.68 3.93
N GLN A 55 0.07 -9.57 4.58
CA GLN A 55 -1.37 -9.67 4.38
C GLN A 55 -2.11 -8.40 4.82
N GLU A 56 -1.74 -7.83 5.96
CA GLU A 56 -2.33 -6.60 6.47
C GLU A 56 -2.11 -5.42 5.52
N ILE A 57 -0.86 -5.19 5.09
CA ILE A 57 -0.50 -4.11 4.17
C ILE A 57 -1.24 -4.26 2.84
N VAL A 58 -1.29 -5.49 2.29
CA VAL A 58 -2.01 -5.75 1.03
C VAL A 58 -3.50 -5.49 1.20
N SER A 59 -4.12 -5.98 2.28
CA SER A 59 -5.55 -5.80 2.54
C SER A 59 -5.93 -4.32 2.64
N ARG A 60 -5.19 -3.55 3.42
CA ARG A 60 -5.39 -2.11 3.59
C ARG A 60 -5.18 -1.34 2.29
N ALA A 61 -4.12 -1.63 1.54
CA ALA A 61 -3.89 -0.99 0.24
C ALA A 61 -4.98 -1.33 -0.78
N GLN A 62 -5.49 -2.57 -0.77
CA GLN A 62 -6.62 -2.98 -1.61
C GLN A 62 -7.91 -2.24 -1.24
N HIS A 63 -8.14 -1.96 0.05
CA HIS A 63 -9.26 -1.14 0.50
C HIS A 63 -9.21 0.26 -0.13
N VAL A 64 -8.04 0.93 -0.10
CA VAL A 64 -7.84 2.23 -0.75
C VAL A 64 -8.16 2.15 -2.25
N ILE A 65 -7.69 1.12 -2.95
CA ILE A 65 -7.97 0.92 -4.39
C ILE A 65 -9.46 0.75 -4.66
N ALA A 66 -10.16 -0.03 -3.84
CA ALA A 66 -11.59 -0.28 -3.99
C ALA A 66 -12.39 1.01 -3.80
N GLN A 67 -12.04 1.79 -2.78
CA GLN A 67 -12.64 3.06 -2.44
C GLN A 67 -12.42 4.17 -3.49
N CYS A 68 -11.35 4.08 -4.29
CA CYS A 68 -11.15 4.93 -5.47
C CYS A 68 -11.95 4.47 -6.71
N LYS A 69 -12.49 3.24 -6.74
CA LYS A 69 -13.34 2.75 -7.85
C LYS A 69 -14.82 3.09 -7.67
N THR A 70 -15.24 3.42 -6.45
CA THR A 70 -16.65 3.66 -6.11
C THR A 70 -17.12 5.09 -6.44
N VAL A 71 -16.26 5.93 -7.00
CA VAL A 71 -16.66 7.24 -7.53
C VAL A 71 -16.93 7.07 -9.02
N ASN A 72 -18.18 6.75 -9.34
CA ASN A 72 -18.77 6.84 -10.67
C ASN A 72 -19.97 7.76 -10.57
#